data_AF-A0A432JUU9-F1
#
_entry.id   AF-A0A432JUU9-F1
#
_cell.length_a   1.000
_cell.length_b   1.000
_cell.length_c   1.000
_cell.angle_alpha   90.00
_cell.angle_beta   90.00
_cell.angle_gamma   90.00
#
_symmetry.space_group_name_H-M   'P 1'
#
loop_
_entity.id
_entity.type
_entity.pdbx_description
1 polymer ?
#
loop_
_entity_poly.entity_id
_entity_poly.type
_entity_poly.pdbx_seq_one_letter_code
_entity_poly.pdbx_strand_id
1 'polypeptide(L)'
;MRKLNYAVIVLLIFLAACRSSTSLVATWQAPDYEGPSPDMKKIAVVALTANESSKLAMERMFIERLQFLGYEGVYGSSILVPSIIKKENKEMIENMMKEKNIDGVLILS
;
A
#
# COMPACT_ATOMS: atom_id res chain seq x y z
N MET A 1 -4.23 9.72 -50.89
CA MET A 1 -4.80 10.13 -49.59
C MET A 1 -5.53 9.01 -48.81
N ARG A 2 -6.23 8.03 -49.44
CA ARG A 2 -6.91 6.94 -48.71
C ARG A 2 -6.01 6.03 -47.85
N LYS A 3 -4.74 5.82 -48.22
CA LYS A 3 -3.80 4.96 -47.46
C LYS A 3 -3.31 5.58 -46.14
N LEU A 4 -3.33 6.91 -46.02
CA LEU A 4 -2.92 7.62 -44.80
C LEU A 4 -3.95 7.45 -43.67
N ASN A 5 -5.23 7.29 -43.99
CA ASN A 5 -6.29 7.09 -43.00
C ASN A 5 -6.24 5.71 -42.32
N TYR A 6 -5.83 4.65 -43.03
CA TYR A 6 -5.74 3.30 -42.44
C TYR A 6 -4.57 3.18 -41.45
N ALA A 7 -3.46 3.89 -41.69
CA ALA A 7 -2.32 3.90 -40.78
C ALA A 7 -2.67 4.53 -39.42
N VAL A 8 -3.46 5.61 -39.42
CA VAL A 8 -3.91 6.28 -38.20
C VAL A 8 -4.89 5.40 -37.40
N ILE A 9 -5.78 4.68 -38.08
CA ILE A 9 -6.73 3.75 -37.43
C ILE A 9 -5.98 2.59 -36.76
N VAL A 10 -4.98 2.01 -37.43
CA VAL A 10 -4.17 0.92 -36.87
C VAL A 10 -3.39 1.41 -35.64
N LEU A 11 -2.80 2.62 -35.70
CA LEU A 11 -2.09 3.21 -34.56
C LEU A 11 -2.99 3.40 -33.33
N LEU A 12 -4.23 3.86 -33.53
CA LEU A 12 -5.21 4.04 -32.45
C LEU A 12 -5.62 2.73 -31.79
N ILE A 13 -5.69 1.62 -32.55
CA ILE A 13 -5.99 0.29 -32.01
C ILE A 13 -4.85 -0.22 -31.12
N PHE A 14 -3.58 0.03 -31.51
CA PHE A 14 -2.42 -0.36 -30.70
C PHE A 14 -2.31 0.44 -29.38
N LEU A 15 -2.74 1.71 -29.37
CA LEU A 15 -2.77 2.54 -28.16
C LEU A 15 -3.84 2.10 -27.13
N ALA A 16 -4.95 1.52 -27.59
CA ALA A 16 -6.01 1.03 -26.71
C ALA A 16 -5.64 -0.28 -25.97
N ALA A 17 -4.64 -1.02 -26.46
CA ALA A 17 -4.24 -2.31 -25.89
C ALA A 17 -3.43 -2.19 -24.58
N CYS A 18 -2.89 -1.02 -24.25
CA CYS A 18 -2.06 -0.82 -23.05
C CYS A 18 -2.86 -0.65 -21.74
N ARG A 19 -4.19 -0.67 -21.78
CA ARG A 19 -5.01 -0.53 -20.56
C ARG A 19 -5.17 -1.88 -19.86
N SER A 20 -4.12 -2.34 -19.20
CA SER A 20 -4.19 -3.50 -18.31
C SER A 20 -5.03 -3.13 -17.07
N SER A 21 -6.30 -3.56 -17.03
CA SER A 21 -7.12 -3.41 -15.84
C SER A 21 -6.81 -4.54 -14.87
N THR A 22 -6.13 -4.23 -13.78
CA THR A 22 -6.00 -5.15 -12.66
C THR A 22 -7.32 -5.14 -11.88
N SER A 23 -8.04 -6.25 -11.88
CA SER A 23 -9.23 -6.44 -11.06
C SER A 23 -8.87 -7.22 -9.79
N LEU A 24 -9.49 -6.86 -8.67
CA LEU A 24 -9.40 -7.64 -7.43
C LEU A 24 -10.07 -9.01 -7.67
N VAL A 25 -9.28 -10.09 -7.69
CA VAL A 25 -9.81 -11.44 -7.98
C VAL A 25 -10.39 -12.11 -6.74
N ALA A 26 -9.78 -11.86 -5.57
CA ALA A 26 -10.22 -12.39 -4.29
C ALA A 26 -9.72 -11.52 -3.13
N THR A 27 -10.49 -11.49 -2.05
CA THR A 27 -10.10 -10.91 -0.76
C THR A 27 -10.15 -12.01 0.28
N TRP A 28 -9.13 -12.08 1.12
CA TRP A 28 -9.12 -12.95 2.27
C TRP A 28 -9.37 -12.12 3.54
N GLN A 29 -10.26 -12.61 4.40
CA GLN A 29 -10.57 -12.06 5.71
C GLN A 29 -10.58 -13.22 6.70
N ALA A 30 -10.08 -13.00 7.92
CA ALA A 30 -10.14 -14.03 8.95
C ALA A 30 -11.61 -14.34 9.28
N PRO A 31 -12.01 -15.63 9.44
CA PRO A 31 -13.42 -16.02 9.64
C PRO A 31 -14.09 -15.36 10.86
N ASP A 32 -13.28 -15.00 11.84
CA ASP A 32 -13.59 -14.45 13.14
C ASP A 32 -13.32 -12.93 13.23
N TYR A 33 -12.97 -12.28 12.13
CA TYR A 33 -12.75 -10.83 12.09
C TYR A 33 -14.05 -10.07 11.83
N GLU A 34 -14.55 -9.38 12.86
CA GLU A 34 -15.78 -8.58 12.81
C GLU A 34 -15.58 -7.17 12.25
N GLY A 35 -14.36 -6.84 11.81
CA GLY A 35 -13.98 -5.51 11.33
C GLY A 35 -13.08 -4.76 12.30
N PRO A 36 -12.67 -3.52 11.97
CA PRO A 36 -11.84 -2.71 12.83
C PRO A 36 -12.59 -2.34 14.11
N SER A 37 -11.92 -2.46 15.25
CA SER A 37 -12.45 -1.99 16.54
C SER A 37 -12.83 -0.50 16.43
N PRO A 38 -13.92 -0.04 17.06
CA PRO A 38 -14.28 1.39 17.11
C PRO A 38 -13.16 2.28 17.65
N ASP A 39 -12.26 1.71 18.47
CA ASP A 39 -11.15 2.42 19.09
C ASP A 39 -9.88 2.44 18.25
N MET A 40 -9.86 1.74 17.11
CA MET A 40 -8.71 1.70 16.21
C MET A 40 -8.50 3.08 15.58
N LYS A 41 -7.42 3.75 15.96
CA LYS A 41 -7.11 5.11 15.49
C LYS A 41 -5.79 5.19 14.76
N LYS A 42 -4.81 4.37 15.14
CA LYS A 42 -3.44 4.52 14.65
C LYS A 42 -2.98 3.35 13.81
N ILE A 43 -2.59 3.62 12.57
CA ILE A 43 -2.30 2.61 11.56
C ILE A 43 -0.91 2.85 10.99
N ALA A 44 -0.04 1.85 11.07
CA ALA A 44 1.25 1.87 10.37
C ALA A 44 1.06 1.46 8.90
N VAL A 45 1.58 2.26 7.98
CA VAL A 45 1.57 1.94 6.54
C VAL A 45 2.95 1.46 6.12
N VAL A 46 3.04 0.24 5.62
CA VAL A 46 4.30 -0.41 5.22
C VAL A 46 4.24 -0.73 3.73
N ALA A 47 5.09 -0.10 2.92
CA ALA A 47 5.26 -0.48 1.53
C ALA A 47 6.42 -1.48 1.36
N LEU A 48 6.13 -2.63 0.76
CA LEU A 48 7.06 -3.71 0.46
C LEU A 48 7.65 -3.50 -0.94
N THR A 49 8.60 -2.58 -1.05
CA THR A 49 9.30 -2.31 -2.31
C THR A 49 10.77 -2.08 -2.06
N ALA A 50 11.61 -2.50 -3.03
CA ALA A 50 13.06 -2.29 -2.98
C ALA A 50 13.45 -0.83 -3.25
N ASN A 51 12.57 -0.05 -3.89
CA ASN A 51 12.83 1.36 -4.20
C ASN A 51 12.36 2.26 -3.05
N GLU A 52 13.30 2.91 -2.36
CA GLU A 52 13.02 3.78 -1.22
C GLU A 52 12.13 4.98 -1.59
N SER A 53 12.34 5.59 -2.76
CA SER A 53 11.51 6.71 -3.22
C SER A 53 10.07 6.26 -3.46
N SER A 54 9.87 5.09 -4.09
CA SER A 54 8.55 4.50 -4.27
C SER A 54 7.90 4.13 -2.93
N LYS A 55 8.69 3.59 -2.00
CA LYS A 55 8.24 3.24 -0.64
C LYS A 55 7.64 4.45 0.05
N LEU A 56 8.39 5.55 0.11
CA LEU A 56 7.95 6.79 0.77
C LEU A 56 6.74 7.42 0.07
N ALA A 57 6.71 7.40 -1.26
CA ALA A 57 5.59 7.94 -2.02
C ALA A 57 4.29 7.16 -1.77
N MET A 58 4.36 5.83 -1.75
CA MET A 58 3.21 4.96 -1.44
C MET A 58 2.76 5.15 0.00
N GLU A 59 3.68 5.11 0.97
CA GLU A 59 3.34 5.32 2.38
C GLU A 59 2.66 6.67 2.59
N ARG A 60 3.18 7.75 2.00
CA ARG A 60 2.59 9.09 2.09
C ARG A 60 1.17 9.13 1.54
N MET A 61 0.93 8.60 0.34
CA MET A 61 -0.37 8.63 -0.31
C MET A 61 -1.46 7.96 0.55
N PHE A 62 -1.13 6.82 1.16
CA PHE A 62 -2.07 6.10 2.01
C PHE A 62 -2.23 6.75 3.38
N ILE A 63 -1.17 7.33 3.96
CA ILE A 63 -1.28 8.10 5.21
C ILE A 63 -2.20 9.31 5.03
N GLU A 64 -2.05 10.07 3.94
CA GLU A 64 -2.93 11.21 3.62
C GLU A 64 -4.38 10.74 3.48
N ARG A 65 -4.61 9.59 2.83
CA ARG A 65 -5.94 9.01 2.71
C ARG A 65 -6.52 8.57 4.05
N LEU A 66 -5.71 7.97 4.92
CA LEU A 66 -6.11 7.56 6.27
C LEU A 66 -6.47 8.77 7.14
N GLN A 67 -5.67 9.83 7.07
CA GLN A 67 -5.94 11.10 7.76
C GLN A 67 -7.25 11.73 7.30
N PHE A 68 -7.53 11.72 5.99
CA PHE A 68 -8.82 12.17 5.45
C PHE A 68 -10.00 11.36 6.01
N LEU A 69 -9.80 10.07 6.29
CA LEU A 69 -10.81 9.19 6.88
C LEU A 69 -10.90 9.28 8.41
N GLY A 70 -10.07 10.11 9.05
CA GLY A 70 -10.05 10.32 10.50
C GLY A 70 -9.11 9.41 11.29
N TYR A 71 -8.22 8.67 10.61
CA TYR A 71 -7.20 7.83 11.24
C TYR A 71 -5.83 8.52 11.31
N GLU A 72 -5.02 8.17 12.30
CA GLU A 72 -3.62 8.56 12.40
C GLU A 72 -2.74 7.56 11.62
N GLY A 73 -2.21 7.99 10.47
CA GLY A 73 -1.26 7.18 9.70
C GLY A 73 0.19 7.38 10.17
N VAL A 74 0.94 6.29 10.30
CA VAL A 74 2.36 6.27 10.66
C VAL A 74 3.19 5.64 9.55
N TYR A 75 4.33 6.26 9.23
CA TYR A 75 5.26 5.72 8.24
C TYR A 75 5.91 4.43 8.74
N GLY A 76 5.69 3.32 8.03
CA GLY A 76 6.33 2.04 8.28
C GLY A 76 7.85 2.13 8.09
N SER A 77 8.32 2.98 7.17
CA SER A 77 9.74 3.33 7.01
C SER A 77 10.41 3.92 8.26
N SER A 78 9.65 4.55 9.17
CA SER A 78 10.17 5.07 10.45
C SER A 78 10.34 4.00 11.54
N ILE A 79 9.70 2.85 11.37
CA ILE A 79 9.66 1.74 12.35
C ILE A 79 10.52 0.57 11.86
N LEU A 80 10.37 0.23 10.58
CA LEU A 80 11.03 -0.89 9.92
C LEU A 80 12.23 -0.37 9.11
N VAL A 81 13.30 -0.06 9.84
CA VAL A 81 14.60 0.30 9.25
C VAL A 81 15.46 -0.95 9.03
N PRO A 82 16.33 -1.00 8.00
CA PRO A 82 17.09 -2.21 7.65
C PRO A 82 17.93 -2.80 8.80
N SER A 83 18.40 -1.97 9.73
CA SER A 83 19.15 -2.41 10.92
C SER A 83 18.30 -3.24 11.89
N ILE A 84 16.98 -3.04 11.88
CA ILE A 84 16.00 -3.63 12.80
C ILE A 84 15.27 -4.82 12.17
N ILE A 85 15.13 -4.89 10.84
CA ILE A 85 14.42 -5.99 10.14
C ILE A 85 15.29 -7.26 10.10
N LYS A 86 15.36 -7.94 11.24
CA LYS A 86 15.95 -9.28 11.36
C LYS A 86 14.99 -10.19 12.10
N LYS A 87 15.02 -11.49 11.82
CA LYS A 87 14.07 -12.45 12.39
C LYS A 87 14.16 -12.48 13.92
N GLU A 88 15.36 -12.31 14.47
CA GLU A 88 15.60 -12.20 15.91
C GLU A 88 14.93 -10.98 16.57
N ASN A 89 14.58 -9.95 15.81
CA ASN A 89 14.05 -8.70 16.34
C ASN A 89 12.50 -8.64 16.33
N LYS A 90 11.82 -9.75 16.03
CA LYS A 90 10.35 -9.79 15.97
C LYS A 90 9.71 -9.24 17.25
N GLU A 91 10.14 -9.72 18.41
CA GLU A 91 9.59 -9.27 19.71
C GLU A 91 9.86 -7.79 19.96
N MET A 92 11.04 -7.29 19.58
CA MET A 92 11.37 -5.87 19.67
C MET A 92 10.43 -5.02 18.80
N ILE A 93 10.18 -5.44 17.56
CA ILE A 93 9.26 -4.75 16.66
C ILE A 93 7.84 -4.76 17.23
N GLU A 94 7.36 -5.89 17.74
CA GLU A 94 6.05 -5.98 18.39
C GLU A 94 5.93 -5.04 19.60
N ASN A 95 6.98 -4.96 20.43
CA ASN A 95 7.01 -4.04 21.57
C ASN A 95 7.02 -2.58 21.11
N MET A 96 7.83 -2.22 20.10
CA MET A 96 7.83 -0.87 19.52
C MET A 96 6.46 -0.47 18.97
N MET A 97 5.74 -1.41 18.33
CA MET A 97 4.39 -1.15 17.83
C MET A 97 3.40 -0.91 18.97
N LYS A 98 3.46 -1.72 20.04
CA LYS A 98 2.63 -1.57 21.25
C LYS A 98 2.93 -0.25 21.99
N GLU A 99 4.19 0.07 22.21
CA GLU A 99 4.62 1.33 22.86
C GLU A 99 4.16 2.57 22.09
N LYS A 100 4.14 2.49 20.77
CA LYS A 100 3.65 3.56 19.89
C LYS A 100 2.12 3.58 19.75
N ASN A 101 1.41 2.69 20.43
CA ASN A 101 -0.04 2.51 20.36
C ASN A 101 -0.53 2.34 18.92
N ILE A 102 0.15 1.48 18.15
CA ILE A 102 -0.24 1.16 16.77
C ILE A 102 -1.26 0.03 16.82
N ASP A 103 -2.47 0.32 16.37
CA ASP A 103 -3.63 -0.57 16.45
C ASP A 103 -3.73 -1.51 15.24
N GLY A 104 -3.13 -1.11 14.11
CA GLY A 104 -3.18 -1.87 12.87
C GLY A 104 -2.00 -1.59 11.94
N VAL A 105 -1.79 -2.51 11.00
CA VAL A 105 -0.75 -2.39 9.97
C VAL A 105 -1.37 -2.59 8.60
N LEU A 106 -1.21 -1.60 7.72
CA LEU A 106 -1.56 -1.67 6.31
C LEU A 106 -0.31 -2.00 5.51
N ILE A 107 -0.29 -3.16 4.87
CA ILE A 107 0.82 -3.62 4.04
C ILE A 107 0.48 -3.43 2.57
N LEU A 108 1.35 -2.74 1.84
CA LEU A 108 1.23 -2.46 0.41
C LEU A 108 2.35 -3.19 -0.33
N SER A 109 2.05 -3.76 -1.50
CA SER A 109 3.02 -4.41 -2.39
C SER A 109 2.87 -3.90 -3.82
#